data_AF-A0A2U0AAK0-F1
#
_entry.id   AF-A0A2U0AAK0-F1
#
_cell.length_a   1.000
_cell.length_b   1.000
_cell.length_c   1.000
_cell.angle_alpha   90.00
_cell.angle_beta   90.00
_cell.angle_gamma   90.00
#
_symmetry.space_group_name_H-M   'P 1'
#
loop_
_entity.id
_entity.type
_entity.pdbx_description
1 polymer ?
#
loop_
_entity_poly.entity_id
_entity_poly.type
_entity_poly.pdbx_seq_one_letter_code
_entity_poly.pdbx_strand_id
1 'polypeptide(L)'
;MQTGSLPILIATLIPATTWALCQQSPEARLFFDRLSGDWQGEAVTTPVGPLPYDISFRHRGPFWIYGEADPGAAIHHWDFYCEDEELLLRFLSTFGGNRDPLLLEPIRITDSEIHFKAQDPDFLEVKVRFGARHSAFEILHYGERHVLIELER
;
A
#
# COMPACT_ATOMS: atom_id res chain seq x y z
N MET A 1 -32.49 -49.98 18.89
CA MET A 1 -32.25 -48.52 18.91
C MET A 1 -30.80 -48.30 18.52
N GLN A 2 -30.54 -47.92 17.27
CA GLN A 2 -29.19 -47.64 16.76
C GLN A 2 -29.06 -46.13 16.62
N THR A 3 -28.17 -45.54 17.43
CA THR A 3 -27.89 -44.09 17.44
C THR A 3 -27.06 -43.72 16.23
N GLY A 4 -27.60 -42.81 15.41
CA GLY A 4 -26.96 -42.29 14.21
C GLY A 4 -25.67 -41.54 14.53
N SER A 5 -24.64 -41.76 13.71
CA SER A 5 -23.41 -40.97 13.72
C SER A 5 -23.58 -39.80 12.75
N LEU A 6 -23.54 -38.57 13.27
CA LEU A 6 -23.43 -37.36 12.45
C LEU A 6 -22.04 -37.33 11.78
N PRO A 7 -21.95 -37.08 10.46
CA PRO A 7 -20.68 -36.68 9.86
C PRO A 7 -20.41 -35.22 10.24
N ILE A 8 -19.37 -34.99 11.04
CA ILE A 8 -18.81 -33.66 11.28
C ILE A 8 -18.13 -33.22 9.98
N LEU A 9 -18.79 -32.33 9.24
CA LEU A 9 -18.18 -31.57 8.14
C LEU A 9 -17.15 -30.62 8.75
N ILE A 10 -15.88 -31.01 8.71
CA ILE A 10 -14.76 -30.10 8.95
C ILE A 10 -14.67 -29.22 7.71
N ALA A 11 -15.33 -28.06 7.75
CA ALA A 11 -15.07 -26.99 6.80
C ALA A 11 -13.62 -26.53 7.01
N THR A 12 -12.74 -26.91 6.09
CA THR A 12 -11.38 -26.40 6.02
C THR A 12 -11.44 -24.91 5.79
N LEU A 13 -11.20 -24.14 6.85
CA LEU A 13 -10.84 -22.72 6.77
C LEU A 13 -9.58 -22.64 5.90
N ILE A 14 -9.74 -22.20 4.65
CA ILE A 14 -8.59 -21.86 3.81
C ILE A 14 -7.99 -20.60 4.46
N PRO A 15 -6.77 -20.67 5.05
CA PRO A 15 -6.13 -19.45 5.50
C PRO A 15 -5.90 -18.56 4.27
N ALA A 16 -6.28 -17.30 4.39
CA ALA A 16 -6.04 -16.27 3.39
C ALA A 16 -4.53 -16.01 3.27
N THR A 17 -3.83 -16.88 2.55
CA THR A 17 -2.40 -16.76 2.24
C THR A 17 -2.19 -16.93 0.74
N THR A 18 -2.89 -16.13 -0.07
CA THR A 18 -2.75 -16.13 -1.54
C THR A 18 -1.86 -15.00 -2.07
N TRP A 19 -1.29 -14.17 -1.20
CA TRP A 19 -0.48 -13.01 -1.62
C TRP A 19 1.03 -13.21 -1.46
N ALA A 20 1.50 -14.35 -0.94
CA ALA A 20 2.92 -14.70 -0.89
C ALA A 20 3.53 -15.02 -2.28
N LEU A 21 2.82 -14.69 -3.36
CA LEU A 21 3.23 -14.90 -4.74
C LEU A 21 2.91 -13.64 -5.56
N CYS A 22 3.46 -12.50 -5.15
CA CYS A 22 3.22 -11.18 -5.76
C CYS A 22 3.33 -11.22 -7.29
N GLN A 23 4.32 -11.92 -7.85
CA GLN A 23 4.49 -12.04 -9.30
C GLN A 23 3.59 -13.10 -9.96
N GLN A 24 3.02 -14.04 -9.19
CA GLN A 24 2.20 -15.14 -9.73
C GLN A 24 0.69 -14.90 -9.52
N SER A 25 0.32 -13.84 -8.81
CA SER A 25 -1.08 -13.50 -8.53
C SER A 25 -1.64 -12.49 -9.56
N PRO A 26 -2.74 -12.80 -10.26
CA PRO A 26 -3.48 -11.81 -11.06
C PRO A 26 -3.90 -10.57 -10.26
N GLU A 27 -4.11 -10.75 -8.96
CA GLU A 27 -4.54 -9.72 -8.03
C GLU A 27 -3.46 -8.65 -7.80
N ALA A 28 -2.18 -9.04 -7.70
CA ALA A 28 -1.09 -8.07 -7.66
C ALA A 28 -0.99 -7.27 -8.96
N ARG A 29 -1.19 -7.91 -10.12
CA ARG A 29 -1.22 -7.18 -11.40
C ARG A 29 -2.35 -6.14 -11.42
N LEU A 30 -3.53 -6.50 -10.90
CA LEU A 30 -4.65 -5.56 -10.75
C LEU A 30 -4.33 -4.39 -9.83
N PHE A 31 -3.56 -4.58 -8.75
CA PHE A 31 -3.09 -3.48 -7.92
C PHE A 31 -2.25 -2.48 -8.72
N PHE A 32 -1.21 -2.96 -9.42
CA PHE A 32 -0.35 -2.09 -10.22
C PHE A 32 -1.12 -1.37 -11.34
N ASP A 33 -2.01 -2.08 -12.03
CA ASP A 33 -2.83 -1.51 -13.11
C ASP A 33 -3.87 -0.50 -12.58
N ARG A 34 -4.46 -0.74 -11.41
CA ARG A 34 -5.42 0.18 -10.78
C ARG A 34 -4.75 1.48 -10.36
N LEU A 35 -3.55 1.39 -9.77
CA LEU A 35 -2.83 2.55 -9.28
C LEU A 35 -2.21 3.38 -10.40
N SER A 36 -1.93 2.79 -11.56
CA SER A 36 -1.35 3.47 -12.71
C SER A 36 -2.16 4.64 -13.23
N GLY A 37 -1.44 5.66 -13.70
CA GLY A 37 -2.00 6.88 -14.29
C GLY A 37 -1.79 8.13 -13.43
N ASP A 38 -2.53 9.17 -13.80
CA ASP A 38 -2.50 10.47 -13.14
C ASP A 38 -3.62 10.55 -12.13
N TRP A 39 -3.30 11.06 -10.95
CA TRP A 39 -4.22 11.26 -9.85
C TRP A 39 -4.15 12.71 -9.40
N GLN A 40 -5.32 13.32 -9.28
CA GLN A 40 -5.48 14.59 -8.59
C GLN A 40 -5.68 14.29 -7.11
N GLY A 41 -5.04 15.04 -6.22
CA GLY A 41 -5.10 14.69 -4.81
C GLY A 41 -4.96 15.82 -3.84
N GLU A 42 -5.26 15.51 -2.58
CA GLU A 42 -5.11 16.39 -1.45
C GLU A 42 -4.53 15.61 -0.27
N ALA A 43 -3.47 16.15 0.34
CA ALA A 43 -3.00 15.70 1.63
C ALA A 43 -3.87 16.33 2.73
N VAL A 44 -5.05 15.75 2.96
CA VAL A 44 -6.12 16.26 3.84
C VAL A 44 -5.65 16.49 5.28
N THR A 45 -4.79 15.61 5.79
CA THR A 45 -4.18 15.76 7.12
C THR A 45 -2.67 15.81 6.94
N THR A 46 -2.03 16.89 7.39
CA THR A 46 -0.57 17.00 7.53
C THR A 46 -0.23 17.89 8.74
N PRO A 47 1.02 17.87 9.23
CA PRO A 47 1.47 18.79 10.28
C PRO A 47 1.38 20.29 9.93
N VAL A 48 1.31 20.65 8.65
CA VAL A 48 1.28 22.04 8.16
C VAL A 48 -0.09 22.44 7.59
N GLY A 49 -1.11 21.58 7.74
CA GLY A 49 -2.44 21.76 7.17
C GLY A 49 -2.61 21.09 5.80
N PRO A 50 -3.81 21.16 5.21
CA PRO A 50 -4.08 20.53 3.92
C PRO A 50 -3.26 21.14 2.78
N LEU A 51 -2.81 20.31 1.84
CA LEU A 51 -2.01 20.73 0.69
C LEU A 51 -2.42 19.94 -0.57
N PRO A 52 -2.37 20.55 -1.77
CA PRO A 52 -2.49 19.80 -3.02
C PRO A 52 -1.46 18.67 -3.10
N TYR A 53 -1.87 17.53 -3.64
CA TYR A 53 -1.07 16.31 -3.71
C TYR A 53 -1.36 15.56 -5.01
N ASP A 54 -1.00 16.17 -6.14
CA ASP A 54 -1.08 15.48 -7.42
C ASP A 54 0.08 14.49 -7.57
N ILE A 55 -0.22 13.30 -8.11
CA ILE A 55 0.78 12.24 -8.30
C ILE A 55 0.55 11.48 -9.60
N SER A 56 1.65 11.15 -10.27
CA SER A 56 1.65 10.34 -11.48
C SER A 56 2.34 9.00 -11.21
N PHE A 57 1.58 7.91 -11.23
CA PHE A 57 2.13 6.55 -11.12
C PHE A 57 2.44 6.00 -12.52
N ARG A 58 3.67 5.51 -12.71
CA ARG A 58 4.20 4.99 -13.97
C ARG A 58 4.84 3.64 -13.77
N HIS A 59 4.53 2.68 -14.63
CA HIS A 59 5.17 1.37 -14.60
C HIS A 59 6.65 1.48 -14.95
N ARG A 60 7.49 0.84 -14.13
CA ARG A 60 8.89 0.55 -14.44
C ARG A 60 9.09 -0.91 -14.85
N GLY A 61 8.07 -1.75 -14.65
CA GLY A 61 8.00 -3.13 -15.10
C GLY A 61 6.59 -3.70 -14.87
N PRO A 62 6.39 -5.00 -15.15
CA PRO A 62 5.08 -5.64 -14.95
C PRO A 62 4.61 -5.62 -13.49
N PHE A 63 5.55 -5.67 -12.56
CA PHE A 63 5.32 -5.75 -11.12
C PHE A 63 6.12 -4.67 -10.38
N TRP A 64 6.22 -3.50 -11.00
CA TRP A 64 6.93 -2.35 -10.46
C TRP A 64 6.26 -1.08 -10.96
N ILE A 65 5.76 -0.26 -10.05
CA ILE A 65 5.21 1.06 -10.31
C ILE A 65 5.86 2.11 -9.40
N TYR A 66 6.15 3.27 -9.99
CA TYR A 66 6.75 4.40 -9.31
C TYR A 66 5.85 5.63 -9.40
N GLY A 67 5.69 6.34 -8.30
CA GLY A 67 5.01 7.63 -8.23
C GLY A 67 5.87 8.68 -7.55
N GLU A 68 5.75 9.91 -8.01
CA GLU A 68 6.40 11.08 -7.43
C GLU A 68 5.38 12.20 -7.26
N ALA A 69 5.34 12.79 -6.08
CA ALA A 69 4.52 13.96 -5.76
C ALA A 69 5.40 15.06 -5.18
N ASP A 70 5.19 16.29 -5.62
CA ASP A 70 5.83 17.48 -5.05
C ASP A 70 4.75 18.44 -4.51
N PRO A 71 4.24 18.20 -3.28
CA PRO A 71 3.34 19.12 -2.58
C PRO A 71 4.03 20.42 -2.11
N GLY A 72 5.29 20.67 -2.45
CA GLY A 72 6.05 21.88 -2.13
C GLY A 72 6.83 21.86 -0.82
N ALA A 73 6.36 21.14 0.21
CA ALA A 73 7.07 21.01 1.49
C ALA A 73 8.16 19.92 1.46
N ALA A 74 7.94 18.88 0.68
CA ALA A 74 8.83 17.76 0.46
C ALA A 74 8.40 17.02 -0.80
N ILE A 75 9.35 16.53 -1.58
CA ILE A 75 9.11 15.56 -2.64
C ILE A 75 8.91 14.18 -1.99
N HIS A 76 7.86 13.49 -2.38
CA HIS A 76 7.56 12.12 -1.98
C HIS A 76 7.75 11.16 -3.15
N HIS A 77 8.54 10.13 -2.91
CA HIS A 77 8.77 9.05 -3.86
C HIS A 77 8.14 7.77 -3.33
N TRP A 78 7.33 7.15 -4.18
CA TRP A 78 6.57 5.94 -3.90
C TRP A 78 7.00 4.88 -4.90
N ASP A 79 7.61 3.82 -4.41
CA ASP A 79 8.08 2.75 -5.27
C ASP A 79 7.51 1.43 -4.76
N PHE A 80 6.49 0.92 -5.46
CA PHE A 80 5.89 -0.39 -5.16
C PHE A 80 6.43 -1.41 -6.16
N TYR A 81 6.96 -2.52 -5.65
CA TYR A 81 7.54 -3.55 -6.49
C TYR A 81 7.43 -4.94 -5.86
N CYS A 82 7.42 -5.98 -6.70
CA CYS A 82 7.59 -7.34 -6.22
C CYS A 82 9.08 -7.74 -6.21
N GLU A 83 9.59 -8.22 -5.08
CA GLU A 83 10.93 -8.82 -4.92
C GLU A 83 10.81 -10.10 -4.11
N ASP A 84 11.48 -11.18 -4.54
CA ASP A 84 11.41 -12.50 -3.89
C ASP A 84 9.98 -12.96 -3.56
N GLU A 85 9.05 -12.72 -4.50
CA GLU A 85 7.62 -13.04 -4.41
C GLU A 85 6.80 -12.20 -3.40
N GLU A 86 7.42 -11.22 -2.75
CA GLU A 86 6.77 -10.32 -1.80
C GLU A 86 6.50 -8.94 -2.42
N LEU A 87 5.38 -8.32 -2.07
CA LEU A 87 5.07 -6.94 -2.45
C LEU A 87 5.70 -5.98 -1.44
N LEU A 88 6.64 -5.16 -1.89
CA LEU A 88 7.34 -4.20 -1.05
C LEU A 88 6.96 -2.76 -1.43
N LEU A 89 7.07 -1.88 -0.45
CA LEU A 89 7.00 -0.43 -0.64
C LEU A 89 8.34 0.19 -0.22
N ARG A 90 9.03 0.83 -1.15
CA ARG A 90 10.11 1.76 -0.85
C ARG A 90 9.57 3.18 -0.89
N PHE A 91 9.59 3.84 0.27
CA PHE A 91 9.06 5.19 0.45
C PHE A 91 10.16 6.17 0.85
N LEU A 92 10.17 7.34 0.23
CA LEU A 92 11.04 8.45 0.61
C LEU A 92 10.22 9.73 0.70
N SER A 93 10.32 10.41 1.84
CA SER A 93 10.03 11.84 1.93
C SER A 93 11.33 12.61 2.05
N THR A 94 11.52 13.61 1.19
CA THR A 94 12.71 14.50 1.22
C THR A 94 12.61 15.60 2.27
N PHE A 95 11.56 15.58 3.10
CA PHE A 95 11.38 16.52 4.20
C PHE A 95 12.63 16.56 5.09
N GLY A 96 13.02 17.77 5.52
CA GLY A 96 14.22 17.96 6.34
C GLY A 96 15.53 17.58 5.64
N GLY A 97 15.54 17.43 4.31
CA GLY A 97 16.71 17.02 3.54
C GLY A 97 17.00 15.53 3.58
N ASN A 98 16.04 14.70 4.00
CA ASN A 98 16.17 13.25 4.00
C ASN A 98 16.44 12.72 2.58
N ARG A 99 17.35 11.75 2.46
CA ARG A 99 17.76 11.11 1.21
C ARG A 99 17.69 9.59 1.27
N ASP A 100 17.37 9.04 2.43
CA ASP A 100 17.39 7.62 2.69
C ASP A 100 15.97 7.08 2.61
N PRO A 101 15.62 6.30 1.57
CA PRO A 101 14.32 5.68 1.47
C PRO A 101 14.18 4.59 2.53
N LEU A 102 12.98 4.47 3.10
CA LEU A 102 12.60 3.36 3.96
C LEU A 102 11.98 2.25 3.12
N LEU A 103 12.35 1.01 3.44
CA LEU A 103 11.71 -0.19 2.91
C LEU A 103 10.63 -0.64 3.90
N LEU A 104 9.43 -0.88 3.39
CA LEU A 104 8.29 -1.34 4.17
C LEU A 104 7.77 -2.66 3.58
N GLU A 105 7.54 -3.61 4.47
CA GLU A 105 7.02 -4.94 4.18
C GLU A 105 5.50 -4.98 4.42
N PRO A 106 4.75 -5.81 3.69
CA PRO A 106 3.31 -5.91 3.86
C PRO A 106 2.99 -6.72 5.12
N ILE A 107 2.30 -6.11 6.07
CA ILE A 107 1.81 -6.79 7.29
C ILE A 107 0.35 -7.20 7.18
N ARG A 108 -0.39 -6.69 6.19
CA ARG A 108 -1.75 -7.11 5.85
C ARG A 108 -2.06 -6.77 4.39
N ILE A 109 -2.69 -7.70 3.68
CA ILE A 109 -3.18 -7.50 2.32
C ILE A 109 -4.65 -7.95 2.26
N THR A 110 -5.48 -7.14 1.63
CA THR A 110 -6.91 -7.42 1.34
C THR A 110 -7.22 -7.01 -0.09
N ASP A 111 -8.44 -7.27 -0.56
CA ASP A 111 -8.87 -6.96 -1.94
C ASP A 111 -8.94 -5.46 -2.26
N SER A 112 -8.90 -4.59 -1.24
CA SER A 112 -9.06 -3.14 -1.35
C SER A 112 -8.06 -2.31 -0.55
N GLU A 113 -7.25 -2.94 0.32
CA GLU A 113 -6.27 -2.26 1.16
C GLU A 113 -5.00 -3.10 1.32
N ILE A 114 -3.84 -2.44 1.26
CA ILE A 114 -2.55 -3.01 1.65
C ILE A 114 -1.98 -2.18 2.80
N HIS A 115 -1.52 -2.86 3.85
CA HIS A 115 -0.87 -2.25 4.99
C HIS A 115 0.60 -2.65 5.02
N PHE A 116 1.48 -1.67 4.86
CA PHE A 116 2.92 -1.81 4.90
C PHE A 116 3.48 -1.27 6.21
N LYS A 117 4.59 -1.85 6.69
CA LYS A 117 5.30 -1.43 7.90
C LYS A 117 6.81 -1.54 7.73
N ALA A 118 7.54 -0.54 8.21
CA ALA A 118 9.00 -0.62 8.35
C ALA A 118 9.36 -1.48 9.57
N GLN A 119 10.29 -2.44 9.40
CA GLN A 119 10.76 -3.29 10.50
C GLN A 119 11.87 -2.61 11.31
N ASP A 120 12.79 -1.93 10.62
CA ASP A 120 13.85 -1.15 11.23
C ASP A 120 14.12 0.10 10.37
N PRO A 121 13.83 1.30 10.86
CA PRO A 121 13.26 1.61 12.18
C PRO A 121 11.74 1.34 12.27
N ASP A 122 11.29 0.75 13.39
CA ASP A 122 9.87 0.46 13.68
C ASP A 122 9.10 1.71 14.11
N PHE A 123 8.82 2.61 13.16
CA PHE A 123 7.96 3.77 13.41
C PHE A 123 6.99 4.10 12.28
N LEU A 124 7.24 3.63 11.06
CA LEU A 124 6.48 4.04 9.88
C LEU A 124 5.58 2.91 9.39
N GLU A 125 4.30 3.24 9.25
CA GLU A 125 3.31 2.38 8.59
C GLU A 125 2.64 3.16 7.46
N VAL A 126 2.27 2.46 6.39
CA VAL A 126 1.55 3.02 5.25
C VAL A 126 0.38 2.10 4.91
N LYS A 127 -0.84 2.63 4.96
CA LYS A 127 -2.04 1.94 4.45
C LYS A 127 -2.42 2.54 3.12
N VAL A 128 -2.51 1.70 2.10
CA VAL A 128 -2.95 2.08 0.77
C VAL A 128 -4.29 1.42 0.51
N ARG A 129 -5.36 2.22 0.58
CA ARG A 129 -6.68 1.84 0.09
C ARG A 129 -6.75 2.19 -1.39
N PHE A 130 -7.11 1.24 -2.24
CA PHE A 130 -7.07 1.44 -3.69
C PHE A 130 -8.39 1.04 -4.34
N GLY A 131 -8.80 1.83 -5.33
CA GLY A 131 -10.02 1.66 -6.07
C GLY A 131 -9.87 2.09 -7.53
N ALA A 132 -10.93 1.90 -8.32
CA ALA A 132 -10.89 2.22 -9.74
C ALA A 132 -10.90 3.73 -10.06
N ARG A 133 -11.32 4.58 -9.11
CA ARG A 133 -11.38 6.05 -9.27
C ARG A 133 -10.94 6.84 -8.05
N HIS A 134 -10.78 6.15 -6.93
CA HIS A 134 -10.40 6.76 -5.67
C HIS A 134 -9.35 5.87 -4.99
N SER A 135 -8.31 6.49 -4.45
CA SER A 135 -7.32 5.83 -3.61
C SER A 135 -7.02 6.71 -2.39
N ALA A 136 -6.67 6.11 -1.27
CA ALA A 136 -6.27 6.83 -0.06
C ALA A 136 -5.00 6.23 0.53
N PHE A 137 -4.03 7.09 0.83
CA PHE A 137 -2.74 6.72 1.39
C PHE A 137 -2.67 7.33 2.79
N GLU A 138 -2.66 6.47 3.79
CA GLU A 138 -2.60 6.87 5.20
C GLU A 138 -1.22 6.50 5.73
N ILE A 139 -0.46 7.52 6.14
CA ILE A 139 0.88 7.37 6.73
C ILE A 139 0.73 7.50 8.24
N LEU A 140 1.16 6.49 8.98
CA LEU A 140 1.17 6.49 10.43
C LEU A 140 2.61 6.58 10.92
N HIS A 141 2.82 7.43 11.93
CA HIS A 141 4.11 7.61 12.59
C HIS A 141 3.94 7.26 14.07
N TYR A 142 4.64 6.22 14.53
CA TYR A 142 4.42 5.59 15.85
C TYR A 142 2.95 5.17 16.09
N GLY A 143 2.29 4.63 15.06
CA GLY A 143 0.88 4.17 15.14
C GLY A 143 -0.17 5.28 15.11
N GLU A 144 0.24 6.55 15.15
CA GLU A 144 -0.66 7.70 15.05
C GLU A 144 -0.73 8.20 13.61
N ARG A 145 -1.94 8.55 13.14
CA ARG A 145 -2.11 9.10 11.79
C ARG A 145 -1.33 10.41 11.68
N HIS A 146 -0.32 10.40 10.83
CA HIS A 146 0.52 11.56 10.56
C HIS A 146 0.08 12.29 9.30
N VAL A 147 -0.23 11.52 8.25
CA VAL A 147 -0.70 12.05 6.97
C VAL A 147 -1.84 11.20 6.43
N LEU A 148 -2.84 11.86 5.83
CA LEU A 148 -3.83 11.24 4.97
C LEU A 148 -3.80 11.96 3.62
N ILE A 149 -3.60 11.20 2.56
CA ILE A 149 -3.69 11.65 1.17
C ILE A 149 -4.90 10.97 0.54
N GLU A 150 -5.75 11.76 -0.10
CA GLU A 150 -6.87 11.29 -0.90
C GLU A 150 -6.61 11.63 -2.36
N LEU A 151 -6.84 10.65 -3.24
CA LEU A 151 -6.52 10.69 -4.66
C LEU A 151 -7.76 10.34 -5.48
N GLU A 152 -8.03 11.11 -6.53
CA GLU A 152 -9.14 10.93 -7.48
C GLU A 152 -8.67 10.94 -8.94
N ARG A 153 -9.40 10.21 -9.80
CA ARG A 153 -9.21 10.18 -11.27
C ARG A 153 -10.52 10.03 -12.05
#